data_AF-X1T128-F1
#
_entry.id   AF-X1T128-F1
#
_cell.length_a   1.000
_cell.length_b   1.000
_cell.length_c   1.000
_cell.angle_alpha   90.00
_cell.angle_beta   90.00
_cell.angle_gamma   90.00
#
_symmetry.space_group_name_H-M   'P 1'
#
loop_
_entity.id
_entity.type
_entity.pdbx_description
1 polymer ?
#
loop_
_entity_poly.entity_id
_entity_poly.type
_entity_poly.pdbx_seq_one_letter_code
_entity_poly.pdbx_strand_id
1 'polypeptide(L)'
;MSVRAYRVKNIDYVTPNSFNLWHDDELVKFFDEGYGLYESLTEGNGLTCLPVEALERAIAELDLDDLTVEALKKDIEAGKANDGWIQYYCF
;
A
#
# COMPACT_ATOMS: atom_id res chain seq x y z
N MET A 1 -21.15 5.16 -17.43
CA MET A 1 -20.69 3.90 -16.80
C MET A 1 -21.62 3.60 -15.63
N SER A 2 -22.18 2.38 -15.55
CA SER A 2 -23.02 1.96 -14.41
C SER A 2 -22.12 1.23 -13.42
N VAL A 3 -21.86 1.86 -12.26
CA VAL A 3 -21.05 1.24 -11.20
C VAL A 3 -21.94 0.27 -10.44
N ARG A 4 -21.54 -1.00 -10.38
CA ARG A 4 -22.22 -2.03 -9.58
C ARG A 4 -21.44 -2.24 -8.28
N ALA A 5 -22.12 -2.15 -7.15
CA ALA A 5 -21.54 -2.41 -5.84
C ALA A 5 -21.89 -3.83 -5.37
N TYR A 6 -20.93 -4.51 -4.74
CA TYR A 6 -21.07 -5.85 -4.18
C TYR A 6 -20.66 -5.86 -2.71
N ARG A 7 -21.27 -6.74 -1.91
CA ARG A 7 -20.91 -6.93 -0.49
C ARG A 7 -19.61 -7.73 -0.39
N VAL A 8 -18.63 -7.19 0.33
CA VAL A 8 -17.42 -7.92 0.75
C VAL A 8 -17.80 -8.99 1.79
N LYS A 9 -17.35 -10.24 1.58
CA LYS A 9 -17.63 -11.38 2.48
C LYS A 9 -16.44 -11.77 3.37
N ASN A 10 -15.22 -11.63 2.87
CA ASN A 10 -13.98 -11.91 3.61
C ASN A 10 -12.85 -10.99 3.11
N ILE A 11 -11.92 -10.61 3.99
CA ILE A 11 -10.69 -9.88 3.66
C ILE A 11 -9.56 -10.67 4.29
N ASP A 12 -8.70 -11.26 3.45
CA ASP A 12 -7.50 -11.97 3.89
C ASP A 12 -6.28 -11.04 3.67
N TYR A 13 -5.37 -11.00 4.64
CA TYR A 13 -4.17 -10.16 4.60
C TYR A 13 -2.93 -10.97 4.99
N VAL A 14 -1.75 -10.52 4.56
CA VAL A 14 -0.50 -11.24 4.79
C VAL A 14 -0.12 -11.18 6.27
N THR A 15 0.13 -12.36 6.86
CA THR A 15 0.66 -12.52 8.22
C THR A 15 1.98 -13.29 8.19
N PRO A 16 3.04 -12.85 8.91
CA PRO A 16 3.13 -11.60 9.69
C PRO A 16 3.16 -10.35 8.79
N ASN A 17 3.01 -9.16 9.38
CA ASN A 17 3.02 -7.86 8.68
C ASN A 17 4.10 -7.84 7.59
N SER A 18 3.71 -7.48 6.36
CA SER A 18 4.65 -7.35 5.23
C SER A 18 5.70 -6.29 5.54
N PHE A 19 5.28 -5.12 6.03
CA PHE A 19 6.14 -4.11 6.67
C PHE A 19 5.29 -3.19 7.55
N ASN A 20 5.91 -2.37 8.39
CA ASN A 20 5.20 -1.48 9.29
C ASN A 20 5.12 -0.06 8.72
N LEU A 21 4.12 0.17 7.86
CA LEU A 21 3.93 1.46 7.17
C LEU A 21 3.90 2.63 8.17
N TRP A 22 3.21 2.51 9.30
CA TRP A 22 3.07 3.59 10.28
C TRP A 22 4.30 3.90 11.13
N HIS A 23 5.31 3.03 11.11
CA HIS A 23 6.54 3.24 11.86
C HIS A 23 7.65 3.89 11.02
N ASP A 24 7.41 4.08 9.73
CA ASP A 24 8.33 4.75 8.82
C ASP A 24 7.72 6.10 8.40
N ASP A 25 8.07 7.13 9.18
CA ASP A 25 7.58 8.50 8.97
C ASP A 25 7.95 9.05 7.58
N GLU A 26 9.06 8.59 6.99
CA GLU A 26 9.50 9.02 5.66
C GLU A 26 8.66 8.39 4.55
N LEU A 27 8.38 7.08 4.65
CA LEU A 27 7.48 6.38 3.73
C LEU A 27 6.06 6.94 3.76
N VAL A 28 5.52 7.16 4.97
CA VAL A 28 4.17 7.71 5.14
C VAL A 28 4.09 9.10 4.51
N LYS A 29 5.07 9.96 4.79
CA LYS A 29 5.11 11.30 4.23
C LYS A 29 5.27 11.27 2.70
N PHE A 30 6.13 10.39 2.18
CA PHE A 30 6.34 10.24 0.73
C PHE A 30 5.05 9.83 0.01
N PHE A 31 4.35 8.84 0.55
CA PHE A 31 3.08 8.39 -0.03
C PHE A 31 1.96 9.41 0.15
N ASP A 32 1.94 10.15 1.25
CA ASP A 32 0.92 11.17 1.45
C ASP A 32 1.10 12.36 0.50
N GLU A 33 2.30 12.94 0.44
CA GLU A 33 2.59 14.10 -0.41
C GLU A 33 2.50 13.77 -1.91
N GLY A 34 2.87 12.54 -2.31
CA GLY A 34 2.91 12.13 -3.71
C GLY A 34 1.62 11.48 -4.23
N TYR A 35 0.90 10.77 -3.36
CA TYR A 35 -0.17 9.85 -3.76
C TYR A 35 -1.44 9.97 -2.91
N GLY A 36 -1.47 10.87 -1.93
CA GLY A 36 -2.65 11.10 -1.08
C GLY A 36 -2.97 9.90 -0.20
N LEU A 37 -1.96 9.30 0.45
CA LEU A 37 -2.13 8.18 1.37
C LEU A 37 -3.25 8.42 2.39
N TYR A 38 -3.27 9.55 3.10
CA TYR A 38 -4.31 9.84 4.09
C TYR A 38 -5.68 10.12 3.45
N GLU A 39 -5.71 10.74 2.27
CA GLU A 39 -6.95 10.98 1.53
C GLU A 39 -7.58 9.69 1.00
N SER A 40 -6.73 8.71 0.64
CA SER A 40 -7.14 7.37 0.20
C SER A 40 -7.55 6.45 1.35
N LEU A 41 -7.22 6.82 2.59
CA LEU A 41 -7.60 6.08 3.78
C LEU A 41 -9.11 6.26 4.00
N THR A 42 -9.88 5.27 3.57
CA THR A 42 -11.33 5.32 3.75
C THR A 42 -11.67 5.40 5.25
N GLU A 43 -12.43 6.43 5.64
CA GLU A 43 -12.81 6.64 7.04
C GLU A 43 -13.40 5.35 7.64
N GLY A 44 -12.69 4.79 8.63
CA GLY A 44 -13.17 3.72 9.49
C GLY A 44 -12.86 2.27 9.07
N ASN A 45 -12.23 2.02 7.92
CA ASN A 45 -11.87 0.64 7.53
C ASN A 45 -10.36 0.36 7.51
N GLY A 46 -9.51 1.36 7.72
CA GLY A 46 -8.05 1.19 7.72
C GLY A 46 -7.49 0.70 6.38
N LEU A 47 -8.24 0.81 5.27
CA LEU A 47 -7.76 0.38 3.97
C LEU A 47 -7.24 1.58 3.18
N THR A 48 -6.07 1.44 2.59
CA THR A 48 -5.49 2.38 1.63
C THR A 48 -5.04 1.64 0.38
N CYS A 49 -5.09 2.29 -0.77
CA CYS A 49 -4.66 1.73 -2.05
C CYS A 49 -3.53 2.59 -2.61
N LEU A 50 -2.42 1.96 -2.96
CA LEU A 50 -1.27 2.62 -3.59
C LEU A 50 -1.01 2.00 -4.96
N PRO A 51 -0.60 2.80 -5.97
CA PRO A 51 -0.13 2.25 -7.22
C PRO A 51 1.25 1.61 -7.03
N VAL A 52 1.55 0.58 -7.80
CA VAL A 52 2.88 -0.06 -7.82
C VAL A 52 3.99 0.96 -8.11
N GLU A 53 3.71 1.96 -8.94
CA GLU A 53 4.64 3.05 -9.22
C GLU A 53 5.08 3.80 -7.96
N ALA A 54 4.18 4.00 -6.99
CA ALA A 54 4.52 4.64 -5.72
C ALA A 54 5.56 3.82 -4.96
N LEU A 55 5.37 2.50 -4.90
CA LEU A 55 6.29 1.57 -4.24
C LEU A 55 7.66 1.54 -4.93
N GLU A 56 7.67 1.52 -6.28
CA GLU A 56 8.91 1.56 -7.06
C GLU A 56 9.70 2.86 -6.82
N ARG A 57 9.01 4.00 -6.74
CA ARG A 57 9.64 5.28 -6.42
C ARG A 57 10.12 5.37 -4.98
N ALA A 58 9.37 4.82 -4.03
CA ALA A 58 9.80 4.78 -2.64
C ALA A 58 11.14 4.02 -2.48
N ILE A 59 11.31 2.87 -3.16
CA ILE A 59 12.59 2.13 -3.17
C ILE A 59 13.73 2.93 -3.82
N ALA A 60 13.43 3.78 -4.81
CA ALA A 60 14.44 4.53 -5.55
C ALA A 60 14.84 5.86 -4.90
N GLU A 61 13.91 6.51 -4.19
CA GLU A 61 14.06 7.87 -3.66
C GLU A 61 14.34 7.90 -2.15
N LEU A 62 13.99 6.85 -1.41
CA LEU A 62 14.16 6.79 0.04
C LEU A 62 15.29 5.83 0.44
N ASP A 63 15.96 6.13 1.55
CA ASP A 63 16.99 5.27 2.15
C ASP A 63 16.34 4.28 3.13
N LEU A 64 15.72 3.24 2.58
CA LEU A 64 14.97 2.23 3.34
C LEU A 64 15.88 1.07 3.74
N ASP A 65 15.58 0.44 4.88
CA ASP A 65 16.29 -0.76 5.29
C ASP A 65 15.99 -1.96 4.38
N ASP A 66 16.92 -2.92 4.32
CA ASP A 66 16.83 -4.08 3.44
C ASP A 66 15.54 -4.90 3.63
N LEU A 67 15.01 -4.99 4.86
CA LEU A 67 13.77 -5.75 5.12
C LEU A 67 12.57 -5.04 4.51
N THR A 68 12.50 -3.71 4.65
CA THR A 68 11.43 -2.90 4.06
C THR A 68 11.52 -2.95 2.53
N VAL A 69 12.72 -2.85 1.94
CA VAL A 69 12.91 -2.98 0.50
C VAL A 69 12.47 -4.35 -0.03
N GLU A 70 12.81 -5.45 0.67
CA GLU A 70 12.36 -6.79 0.31
C GLU A 70 10.84 -6.95 0.40
N ALA A 71 10.21 -6.35 1.40
CA ALA A 71 8.76 -6.35 1.55
C ALA A 71 8.09 -5.60 0.39
N LEU A 72 8.53 -4.37 0.09
CA LEU A 72 8.00 -3.56 -1.00
C LEU A 72 8.16 -4.25 -2.36
N LYS A 73 9.27 -4.97 -2.60
CA LYS A 73 9.45 -5.76 -3.84
C LYS A 73 8.39 -6.85 -4.00
N LYS A 74 8.06 -7.57 -2.93
CA LYS A 74 6.99 -8.59 -2.96
C LYS A 74 5.63 -7.95 -3.23
N ASP A 75 5.38 -6.78 -2.65
CA ASP A 75 4.14 -6.03 -2.86
C ASP A 75 4.04 -5.48 -4.29
N ILE A 76 5.15 -5.05 -4.89
CA ILE A 76 5.21 -4.66 -6.31
C ILE A 76 4.84 -5.85 -7.20
N GLU A 77 5.39 -7.04 -6.95
CA GLU A 77 5.04 -8.24 -7.72
C GLU A 77 3.55 -8.58 -7.59
N ALA A 78 3.00 -8.51 -6.37
CA ALA A 78 1.58 -8.74 -6.12
C ALA A 78 0.68 -7.69 -6.80
N GLY A 79 1.06 -6.41 -6.72
CA GLY A 79 0.33 -5.31 -7.34
C GLY A 79 0.37 -5.37 -8.87
N LYS A 80 1.49 -5.80 -9.47
CA LYS A 80 1.58 -6.02 -10.93
C LYS A 80 0.63 -7.12 -11.40
N ALA A 81 0.35 -8.12 -10.57
CA ALA A 81 -0.65 -9.13 -10.86
C ALA A 81 -2.11 -8.61 -10.69
N ASN A 82 -2.29 -7.45 -10.05
CA ASN A 82 -3.58 -6.84 -9.72
C ASN A 82 -3.74 -5.44 -10.34
N ASP A 83 -3.62 -5.37 -11.67
CA ASP A 83 -3.77 -4.14 -12.46
C ASP A 83 -2.87 -2.96 -12.06
N GLY A 84 -1.75 -3.24 -11.37
CA GLY A 84 -0.78 -2.22 -10.97
C GLY A 84 -1.13 -1.51 -9.66
N TRP A 85 -2.03 -2.06 -8.85
CA TRP A 85 -2.42 -1.50 -7.55
C TRP A 85 -2.24 -2.51 -6.42
N ILE A 86 -1.84 -2.01 -5.26
CA ILE A 86 -1.78 -2.77 -4.01
C ILE A 86 -2.72 -2.13 -3.00
N GLN A 87 -3.39 -2.96 -2.19
CA GLN A 87 -4.24 -2.50 -1.11
C GLN A 87 -3.62 -2.92 0.23
N TYR A 88 -3.43 -1.96 1.12
CA TYR A 88 -2.92 -2.18 2.46
C TYR A 88 -4.05 -2.10 3.47
N TYR A 89 -4.02 -3.02 4.43
CA TYR A 89 -4.88 -3.01 5.61
C TYR A 89 -4.05 -2.55 6.81
N CYS A 90 -4.28 -1.30 7.19
CA CYS A 90 -3.57 -0.52 8.19
C CYS A 90 -4.38 -0.48 9.49
N PHE A 91 -3.84 -1.08 10.57
CA PHE A 91 -4.40 -1.05 11.92
C PHE A 91 -3.33 -0.78 12.97
#